data_AF-A0A1V4MVW5-F1
#
_entry.id   AF-A0A1V4MVW5-F1
#
_cell.length_a   1.000
_cell.length_b   1.000
_cell.length_c   1.000
_cell.angle_alpha   90.00
_cell.angle_beta   90.00
_cell.angle_gamma   90.00
#
_symmetry.space_group_name_H-M   'P 1'
#
loop_
_entity.id
_entity.type
_entity.pdbx_description
1 polymer ?
#
loop_
_entity_poly.entity_id
_entity_poly.type
_entity_poly.pdbx_seq_one_letter_code
_entity_poly.pdbx_strand_id
1 'polypeptide(L)'
;MNCLLLLASLIGWSPAVGRATPLEYCDPDELDSPGPSGIPVLMYHHVSDPVNGYYGVSTHRFRTDLAQLDRAGFCLIGPDDIGNGLMTVPPDRRPVMLTFDDGWQDNFSFTRLPDGSWGTDPSCALAILEEYCEDNPDFGHGAVFFISWDKVPFGQEEFVAEKMNLLLDMGYTVGNHTFRHASFMRLPAAKWEEAVVRALQRFRSNLGIRTWTVDTLAYPGGMLPRGCDAEEILAEMQFDGRNAVTMGFLANGSVSSMASLLSSENGWFRLGRLDMSQYSVAELLRWSNLMQPEIREDLHDPLSRRILRLSSPSLRT
;
A
#
# COMPACT_ATOMS: atom_id res chain seq x y z
N MET A 1 41.74 25.66 -49.62
CA MET A 1 42.12 24.27 -49.32
C MET A 1 41.49 23.92 -47.98
N ASN A 2 40.64 22.90 -47.97
CA ASN A 2 39.58 22.63 -47.00
C ASN A 2 40.04 22.45 -45.54
N CYS A 3 39.35 23.08 -44.60
CA CYS A 3 39.26 22.63 -43.21
C CYS A 3 37.91 21.90 -43.03
N LEU A 4 37.94 20.57 -42.99
CA LEU A 4 36.81 19.76 -42.53
C LEU A 4 36.77 19.81 -40.99
N LEU A 5 35.68 20.35 -40.44
CA LEU A 5 35.31 20.20 -39.04
C LEU A 5 34.71 18.80 -38.83
N LEU A 6 35.42 17.95 -38.08
CA LEU A 6 34.89 16.70 -37.53
C LEU A 6 34.08 17.02 -36.27
N LEU A 7 32.76 17.03 -36.41
CA LEU A 7 31.82 17.03 -35.29
C LEU A 7 31.76 15.62 -34.71
N ALA A 8 32.40 15.42 -33.56
CA ALA A 8 32.19 14.24 -32.73
C ALA A 8 30.80 14.34 -32.07
N SER A 9 29.87 13.50 -32.53
CA SER A 9 28.58 13.29 -31.88
C SER A 9 28.77 12.52 -30.58
N LEU A 10 28.78 13.23 -29.46
CA LEU A 10 28.57 12.66 -28.13
C LEU A 10 27.12 12.16 -28.05
N ILE A 11 26.91 10.89 -28.35
CA ILE A 11 25.66 10.19 -28.04
C ILE A 11 25.64 10.01 -26.52
N GLY A 12 24.98 10.94 -25.83
CA GLY A 12 24.65 10.80 -24.43
C GLY A 12 23.68 9.65 -24.24
N TRP A 13 24.17 8.53 -23.74
CA TRP A 13 23.34 7.49 -23.16
C TRP A 13 22.78 8.03 -21.84
N SER A 14 21.57 8.56 -21.88
CA SER A 14 20.78 8.77 -20.66
C SER A 14 20.11 7.44 -20.32
N PRO A 15 20.33 6.85 -19.13
CA PRO A 15 19.51 5.73 -18.69
C PRO A 15 18.09 6.26 -18.56
N ALA A 16 17.22 5.80 -19.47
CA ALA A 16 15.81 6.13 -19.43
C ALA A 16 15.24 5.57 -18.12
N VAL A 17 15.02 6.45 -17.14
CA VAL A 17 14.10 6.21 -16.03
C VAL A 17 12.79 5.79 -16.68
N GLY A 18 12.35 4.56 -16.40
CA GLY A 18 11.13 4.02 -16.94
C GLY A 18 9.99 5.00 -16.67
N ARG A 19 9.31 5.45 -17.73
CA ARG A 19 8.08 6.24 -17.57
C ARG A 19 7.08 5.37 -16.81
N ALA A 20 6.75 5.76 -15.59
CA ALA A 20 5.61 5.21 -14.87
C ALA A 20 4.39 5.27 -15.79
N THR A 21 3.61 4.19 -15.82
CA THR A 21 2.41 4.14 -16.66
C THR A 21 1.37 5.08 -16.04
N PRO A 22 0.61 5.88 -16.82
CA PRO A 22 -0.52 6.62 -16.29
C PRO A 22 -1.45 5.66 -15.53
N LEU A 23 -1.88 6.00 -14.32
CA LEU A 23 -2.93 5.29 -13.60
C LEU A 23 -4.17 5.33 -14.47
N GLU A 24 -4.76 4.17 -14.69
CA GLU A 24 -6.00 4.07 -15.43
C GLU A 24 -7.12 4.34 -14.40
N TYR A 25 -7.61 5.59 -14.40
CA TYR A 25 -8.89 6.05 -13.85
C TYR A 25 -10.01 4.99 -13.93
N CYS A 26 -10.48 4.40 -12.83
CA CYS A 26 -11.75 3.66 -12.78
C CYS A 26 -12.78 4.41 -11.94
N ASP A 27 -14.03 4.44 -12.40
CA ASP A 27 -15.14 4.97 -11.60
C ASP A 27 -15.28 4.16 -10.28
N PRO A 28 -15.67 4.80 -9.16
CA PRO A 28 -15.91 4.10 -7.89
C PRO A 28 -17.02 3.05 -8.05
N ASP A 29 -16.94 1.95 -7.29
CA ASP A 29 -17.98 0.92 -7.31
C ASP A 29 -19.32 1.50 -6.83
N GLU A 30 -20.45 1.04 -7.38
CA GLU A 30 -21.79 1.46 -6.92
C GLU A 30 -22.03 1.15 -5.43
N LEU A 31 -21.27 0.21 -4.86
CA LEU A 31 -21.27 -0.13 -3.43
C LEU A 31 -20.43 0.82 -2.56
N ASP A 32 -19.59 1.67 -3.17
CA ASP A 32 -18.71 2.63 -2.49
C ASP A 32 -19.34 4.03 -2.29
N SER A 33 -20.65 4.20 -2.50
CA SER A 33 -21.37 5.46 -2.19
C SER A 33 -22.85 5.31 -1.80
N PRO A 34 -23.34 5.94 -0.71
CA PRO A 34 -22.64 6.48 0.46
C PRO A 34 -23.19 5.84 1.76
N GLY A 35 -22.46 4.88 2.32
CA GLY A 35 -22.59 4.52 3.74
C GLY A 35 -21.61 5.37 4.58
N PRO A 36 -21.95 5.77 5.83
CA PRO A 36 -21.13 6.67 6.67
C PRO A 36 -19.88 6.02 7.31
N SER A 37 -19.22 5.06 6.66
CA SER A 37 -18.26 4.15 7.32
C SER A 37 -17.03 3.74 6.49
N GLY A 38 -16.59 4.61 5.59
CA GLY A 38 -15.42 4.35 4.74
C GLY A 38 -14.09 4.50 5.48
N ILE A 39 -13.13 3.61 5.18
CA ILE A 39 -11.73 3.64 5.65
C ILE A 39 -10.85 4.28 4.57
N PRO A 40 -10.37 5.52 4.77
CA PRO A 40 -9.48 6.16 3.80
C PRO A 40 -8.13 5.43 3.73
N VAL A 41 -7.73 5.09 2.51
CA VAL A 41 -6.38 4.59 2.20
C VAL A 41 -5.72 5.59 1.26
N LEU A 42 -4.65 6.23 1.75
CA LEU A 42 -3.97 7.32 1.06
C LEU A 42 -2.69 6.80 0.42
N MET A 43 -2.63 6.87 -0.90
CA MET A 43 -1.53 6.36 -1.71
C MET A 43 -0.59 7.49 -2.13
N TYR A 44 0.68 7.36 -1.77
CA TYR A 44 1.79 8.19 -2.21
C TYR A 44 2.71 7.38 -3.13
N HIS A 45 3.42 8.05 -4.03
CA HIS A 45 4.51 7.43 -4.81
C HIS A 45 5.83 8.09 -4.45
N HIS A 46 5.96 9.38 -4.75
CA HIS A 46 7.13 10.18 -4.39
C HIS A 46 6.78 11.18 -3.29
N VAL A 47 7.64 11.27 -2.27
CA VAL A 47 7.62 12.36 -1.29
C VAL A 47 9.00 13.01 -1.27
N SER A 48 9.14 14.13 -1.98
CA SER A 48 10.46 14.73 -2.22
C SER A 48 10.41 16.22 -2.53
N ASP A 49 11.52 16.90 -2.28
CA ASP A 49 11.76 18.29 -2.68
C ASP A 49 13.07 18.38 -3.49
N PRO A 50 13.05 18.90 -4.73
CA PRO A 50 11.88 19.31 -5.49
C PRO A 50 10.93 18.14 -5.80
N VAL A 51 9.64 18.44 -5.99
CA VAL A 51 8.62 17.44 -6.33
C VAL A 51 9.02 16.65 -7.56
N ASN A 52 9.04 15.33 -7.44
CA ASN A 52 9.45 14.42 -8.51
C ASN A 52 8.26 13.86 -9.29
N GLY A 53 8.20 14.22 -10.58
CA GLY A 53 7.28 13.61 -11.53
C GLY A 53 5.79 13.95 -11.29
N TYR A 54 4.93 13.27 -12.03
CA TYR A 54 3.48 13.50 -12.00
C TYR A 54 2.83 13.00 -10.69
N TYR A 55 3.39 11.94 -10.09
CA TYR A 55 2.88 11.33 -8.85
C TYR A 55 3.61 11.83 -7.59
N GLY A 56 4.18 13.03 -7.66
CA GLY A 56 4.98 13.61 -6.60
C GLY A 56 4.19 14.47 -5.62
N VAL A 57 4.51 14.31 -4.34
CA VAL A 57 4.06 15.16 -3.24
C VAL A 57 5.30 15.79 -2.59
N SER A 58 5.25 17.07 -2.22
CA SER A 58 6.36 17.70 -1.51
C SER A 58 6.45 17.23 -0.06
N THR A 59 7.63 17.29 0.56
CA THR A 59 7.77 16.92 1.98
C THR A 59 6.90 17.82 2.87
N HIS A 60 6.80 19.11 2.53
CA HIS A 60 5.92 20.06 3.22
C HIS A 60 4.45 19.66 3.13
N ARG A 61 3.99 19.22 1.95
CA ARG A 61 2.61 18.76 1.76
C ARG A 61 2.35 17.49 2.55
N PHE A 62 3.28 16.53 2.54
CA PHE A 62 3.14 15.29 3.31
C PHE A 62 3.03 15.58 4.82
N ARG A 63 3.92 16.42 5.38
CA ARG A 63 3.82 16.86 6.80
C ARG A 63 2.49 17.54 7.12
N THR A 64 1.99 18.35 6.18
CA THR A 64 0.69 19.02 6.33
C THR A 64 -0.47 18.03 6.33
N ASP A 65 -0.41 17.01 5.46
CA ASP A 65 -1.42 15.96 5.36
C ASP A 65 -1.47 15.14 6.67
N LEU A 66 -0.31 14.72 7.23
CA LEU A 66 -0.23 14.05 8.54
C LEU A 66 -0.88 14.91 9.64
N ALA A 67 -0.51 16.19 9.72
CA ALA A 67 -1.02 17.10 10.74
C ALA A 67 -2.53 17.38 10.61
N GLN A 68 -3.08 17.35 9.39
CA GLN A 68 -4.51 17.51 9.18
C GLN A 68 -5.29 16.26 9.57
N LEU A 69 -4.78 15.06 9.25
CA LEU A 69 -5.39 13.79 9.65
C LEU A 69 -5.45 13.68 11.17
N ASP A 70 -4.33 13.94 11.84
CA ASP A 70 -4.24 13.84 13.29
C ASP A 70 -5.20 14.81 14.01
N ARG A 71 -5.20 16.09 13.61
CA ARG A 71 -6.16 17.08 14.13
C ARG A 71 -7.62 16.71 13.88
N ALA A 72 -7.90 15.91 12.86
CA ALA A 72 -9.24 15.43 12.53
C ALA A 72 -9.60 14.10 13.23
N GLY A 73 -8.78 13.64 14.18
CA GLY A 73 -9.02 12.46 15.01
C GLY A 73 -8.72 11.14 14.31
N PHE A 74 -7.94 11.15 13.23
CA PHE A 74 -7.51 9.92 12.58
C PHE A 74 -6.34 9.27 13.30
N CYS A 75 -6.26 7.93 13.29
CA CYS A 75 -5.06 7.19 13.65
C CYS A 75 -4.65 6.24 12.52
N LEU A 76 -3.34 6.04 12.40
CA LEU A 76 -2.74 5.14 11.44
C LEU A 76 -3.13 3.69 11.72
N ILE A 77 -3.43 2.96 10.66
CA ILE A 77 -3.75 1.53 10.69
C ILE A 77 -3.01 0.77 9.58
N GLY A 78 -2.77 -0.52 9.82
CA GLY A 78 -2.25 -1.48 8.85
C GLY A 78 -3.32 -2.46 8.33
N PRO A 79 -2.96 -3.31 7.34
CA PRO A 79 -3.85 -4.34 6.80
C PRO A 79 -4.37 -5.31 7.86
N ASP A 80 -3.55 -5.64 8.86
CA ASP A 80 -3.95 -6.51 9.98
C ASP A 80 -5.06 -5.91 10.85
N ASP A 81 -5.10 -4.57 10.99
CA ASP A 81 -6.19 -3.88 11.68
C ASP A 81 -7.49 -4.00 10.90
N ILE A 82 -7.46 -3.90 9.57
CA ILE A 82 -8.64 -4.16 8.75
C ILE A 82 -9.05 -5.63 8.87
N GLY A 83 -8.09 -6.55 8.77
CA GLY A 83 -8.30 -8.00 8.88
C GLY A 83 -8.89 -8.44 10.22
N ASN A 84 -8.57 -7.73 11.30
CA ASN A 84 -9.11 -8.00 12.64
C ASN A 84 -10.45 -7.31 12.93
N GLY A 85 -11.01 -6.57 11.96
CA GLY A 85 -12.27 -5.84 12.12
C GLY A 85 -12.13 -4.52 12.87
N LEU A 86 -10.95 -3.89 12.83
CA LEU A 86 -10.60 -2.62 13.51
C LEU A 86 -10.68 -2.70 15.05
N MET A 87 -10.58 -3.90 15.62
CA MET A 87 -10.69 -4.15 17.06
C MET A 87 -9.55 -3.52 17.88
N THR A 88 -8.41 -3.27 17.24
CA THR A 88 -7.22 -2.61 17.79
C THR A 88 -7.29 -1.09 17.69
N VAL A 89 -8.18 -0.55 16.86
CA VAL A 89 -8.32 0.89 16.65
C VAL A 89 -9.14 1.48 17.80
N PRO A 90 -8.63 2.50 18.52
CA PRO A 90 -9.36 3.12 19.61
C PRO A 90 -10.76 3.59 19.18
N PRO A 91 -11.79 3.42 20.05
CA PRO A 91 -13.16 3.73 19.68
C PRO A 91 -13.37 5.20 19.34
N ASP A 92 -12.61 6.11 19.96
CA ASP A 92 -12.63 7.55 19.76
C ASP A 92 -11.74 8.04 18.60
N ARG A 93 -11.08 7.11 17.87
CA ARG A 93 -10.23 7.42 16.72
C ARG A 93 -10.81 6.86 15.43
N ARG A 94 -10.47 7.52 14.33
CA ARG A 94 -10.90 7.18 12.97
C ARG A 94 -9.75 6.47 12.25
N PRO A 95 -9.95 5.31 11.62
CA PRO A 95 -8.88 4.63 10.91
C PRO A 95 -8.46 5.39 9.64
N VAL A 96 -7.15 5.49 9.37
CA VAL A 96 -6.60 5.85 8.06
C VAL A 96 -5.37 5.00 7.77
N MET A 97 -5.23 4.53 6.54
CA MET A 97 -4.04 3.80 6.10
C MET A 97 -3.22 4.67 5.15
N LEU A 98 -1.91 4.70 5.34
CA LEU A 98 -0.97 5.31 4.40
C LEU A 98 -0.28 4.21 3.60
N THR A 99 -0.16 4.38 2.29
CA THR A 99 0.55 3.45 1.41
C THR A 99 1.54 4.18 0.51
N PHE A 100 2.68 3.55 0.25
CA PHE A 100 3.70 4.02 -0.67
C PHE A 100 3.90 2.99 -1.77
N ASP A 101 3.60 3.35 -3.02
CA ASP A 101 3.73 2.44 -4.15
C ASP A 101 5.14 2.54 -4.77
N ASP A 102 5.49 1.57 -5.59
CA ASP A 102 6.72 1.45 -6.37
C ASP A 102 8.04 1.23 -5.62
N GLY A 103 8.14 1.60 -4.35
CA GLY A 103 9.38 1.51 -3.57
C GLY A 103 10.46 2.48 -4.07
N TRP A 104 10.13 3.75 -4.22
CA TRP A 104 11.08 4.79 -4.63
C TRP A 104 12.10 5.09 -3.53
N GLN A 105 13.28 5.57 -3.92
CA GLN A 105 14.35 5.90 -2.95
C GLN A 105 13.92 6.99 -1.96
N ASP A 106 13.13 7.97 -2.41
CA ASP A 106 12.61 9.02 -1.53
C ASP A 106 11.56 8.51 -0.51
N ASN A 107 11.06 7.27 -0.64
CA ASN A 107 10.23 6.65 0.39
C ASN A 107 11.07 6.21 1.60
N PHE A 108 12.24 5.62 1.34
CA PHE A 108 13.18 5.21 2.38
C PHE A 108 14.61 5.24 1.84
N SER A 109 15.42 6.20 2.30
CA SER A 109 16.82 6.36 1.90
C SER A 109 17.74 6.33 3.12
N PHE A 110 18.95 5.80 2.93
CA PHE A 110 20.06 6.01 3.86
C PHE A 110 21.01 7.06 3.32
N THR A 111 21.53 7.90 4.22
CA THR A 111 22.55 8.91 3.94
C THR A 111 23.74 8.73 4.86
N ARG A 112 24.89 9.31 4.49
CA ARG A 112 26.09 9.29 5.33
C ARG A 112 25.96 10.34 6.44
N LEU A 113 26.19 9.92 7.67
CA LEU A 113 26.27 10.79 8.83
C LEU A 113 27.66 11.44 8.95
N PRO A 114 27.82 12.53 9.73
CA PRO A 114 29.11 13.22 9.88
C PRO A 114 30.25 12.35 10.40
N ASP A 115 29.94 11.30 11.16
CA ASP A 115 30.91 10.33 11.68
C ASP A 115 31.28 9.24 10.66
N GLY A 116 30.72 9.30 9.45
CA GLY A 116 30.93 8.35 8.37
C GLY A 116 30.04 7.11 8.42
N SER A 117 29.22 6.93 9.45
CA SER A 117 28.22 5.85 9.50
C SER A 117 27.04 6.11 8.56
N TRP A 118 26.16 5.13 8.39
CA TRP A 118 24.90 5.29 7.65
C TRP A 118 23.76 5.57 8.63
N GLY A 119 22.86 6.47 8.26
CA GLY A 119 21.62 6.73 8.98
C GLY A 119 20.47 6.99 8.01
N THR A 120 19.24 6.96 8.51
CA THR A 120 18.05 7.31 7.73
C THR A 120 18.14 8.76 7.26
N ASP A 121 17.89 8.97 5.97
CA ASP A 121 17.83 10.31 5.38
C ASP A 121 16.63 11.07 5.97
N PRO A 122 16.84 12.19 6.68
CA PRO A 122 15.75 12.93 7.32
C PRO A 122 14.75 13.54 6.33
N SER A 123 15.08 13.57 5.03
CA SER A 123 14.20 14.06 3.98
C SER A 123 13.32 12.99 3.34
N CYS A 124 13.56 11.69 3.60
CA CYS A 124 12.74 10.62 3.04
C CYS A 124 11.40 10.49 3.77
N ALA A 125 10.40 9.93 3.09
CA ALA A 125 9.03 9.80 3.59
C ALA A 125 8.96 9.09 4.95
N LEU A 126 9.71 7.99 5.10
CA LEU A 126 9.78 7.22 6.34
C LEU A 126 10.26 8.08 7.51
N ALA A 127 11.35 8.84 7.35
CA ALA A 127 11.89 9.66 8.44
C ALA A 127 10.91 10.76 8.86
N ILE A 128 10.23 11.38 7.89
CA ILE A 128 9.19 12.37 8.13
C ILE A 128 8.02 11.78 8.93
N LEU A 129 7.61 10.56 8.56
CA LEU A 129 6.53 9.86 9.23
C LEU A 129 6.91 9.44 10.65
N GLU A 130 8.09 8.85 10.85
CA GLU A 130 8.62 8.48 12.17
C GLU A 130 8.68 9.70 13.09
N GLU A 131 9.30 10.80 12.65
CA GLU A 131 9.40 12.04 13.41
C GLU A 131 8.01 12.55 13.85
N TYR A 132 7.03 12.52 12.94
CA TYR A 132 5.67 12.95 13.27
C TYR A 132 4.99 12.02 14.30
N CYS A 133 5.13 10.70 14.14
CA CYS A 133 4.50 9.72 15.04
C CYS A 133 5.16 9.72 16.43
N GLU A 134 6.47 9.94 16.53
CA GLU A 134 7.18 10.09 17.81
C GLU A 134 6.66 11.31 18.60
N ASP A 135 6.44 12.44 17.92
CA ASP A 135 5.89 13.66 18.53
C ASP A 135 4.39 13.56 18.84
N ASN A 136 3.66 12.65 18.18
CA ASN A 136 2.20 12.51 18.27
C ASN A 136 1.79 11.03 18.44
N PRO A 137 2.08 10.39 19.59
CA PRO A 137 1.87 8.96 19.77
C PRO A 137 0.41 8.50 19.62
N ASP A 138 -0.57 9.37 19.89
CA ASP A 138 -2.00 9.08 19.70
C ASP A 138 -2.41 9.02 18.22
N PHE A 139 -1.59 9.57 17.31
CA PHE A 139 -1.77 9.39 15.87
C PHE A 139 -1.51 7.95 15.44
N GLY A 140 -0.81 7.17 16.26
CA GLY A 140 -0.46 5.79 15.98
C GLY A 140 0.77 5.68 15.08
N HIS A 141 1.06 4.44 14.69
CA HIS A 141 2.25 4.08 13.93
C HIS A 141 1.87 3.03 12.89
N GLY A 142 2.26 3.23 11.63
CA GLY A 142 2.01 2.26 10.57
C GLY A 142 1.81 2.87 9.18
N ALA A 143 2.28 2.14 8.17
CA ALA A 143 2.08 2.38 6.75
C ALA A 143 2.43 1.11 5.96
N VAL A 144 2.02 1.06 4.68
CA VAL A 144 2.33 -0.04 3.78
C VAL A 144 3.27 0.44 2.67
N PHE A 145 4.36 -0.29 2.42
CA PHE A 145 5.26 -0.04 1.29
C PHE A 145 5.09 -1.15 0.24
N PHE A 146 4.40 -0.85 -0.85
CA PHE A 146 4.17 -1.77 -1.97
C PHE A 146 5.37 -1.73 -2.93
N ILE A 147 6.10 -2.84 -3.01
CA ILE A 147 7.37 -2.88 -3.75
C ILE A 147 7.21 -3.60 -5.08
N SER A 148 7.62 -2.93 -6.16
CA SER A 148 7.79 -3.51 -7.48
C SER A 148 9.26 -3.87 -7.73
N TRP A 149 9.49 -4.90 -8.54
CA TRP A 149 10.85 -5.38 -8.85
C TRP A 149 11.32 -5.05 -10.27
N ASP A 150 10.72 -4.02 -10.89
CA ASP A 150 11.13 -3.44 -12.18
C ASP A 150 12.35 -2.51 -12.06
N LYS A 151 12.69 -2.12 -10.82
CA LYS A 151 13.84 -1.30 -10.43
C LYS A 151 14.43 -1.83 -9.11
N VAL A 152 15.55 -1.24 -8.68
CA VAL A 152 16.12 -1.51 -7.35
C VAL A 152 15.19 -0.88 -6.30
N PRO A 153 14.55 -1.67 -5.42
CA PRO A 153 13.73 -1.12 -4.35
C PRO A 153 14.52 -0.13 -3.51
N PHE A 154 13.93 1.03 -3.24
CA PHE A 154 14.53 2.10 -2.44
C PHE A 154 15.88 2.62 -2.98
N GLY A 155 16.19 2.37 -4.26
CA GLY A 155 17.32 2.94 -5.01
C GLY A 155 18.75 2.63 -4.53
N GLN A 156 18.93 1.86 -3.45
CA GLN A 156 20.23 1.52 -2.88
C GLN A 156 20.35 0.00 -2.74
N GLU A 157 20.95 -0.65 -3.74
CA GLU A 157 20.95 -2.10 -3.92
C GLU A 157 21.54 -2.84 -2.71
N GLU A 158 22.60 -2.29 -2.12
CA GLU A 158 23.28 -2.85 -0.96
C GLU A 158 22.42 -2.85 0.31
N PHE A 159 21.37 -2.02 0.37
CA PHE A 159 20.51 -1.85 1.54
C PHE A 159 19.11 -2.41 1.37
N VAL A 160 18.77 -3.04 0.23
CA VAL A 160 17.40 -3.52 -0.04
C VAL A 160 16.90 -4.45 1.07
N ALA A 161 17.67 -5.48 1.41
CA ALA A 161 17.30 -6.43 2.45
C ALA A 161 17.24 -5.77 3.83
N GLU A 162 18.20 -4.91 4.15
CA GLU A 162 18.27 -4.19 5.43
C GLU A 162 17.07 -3.28 5.63
N LYS A 163 16.74 -2.45 4.63
CA LYS A 163 15.57 -1.55 4.67
C LYS A 163 14.26 -2.31 4.81
N MET A 164 14.06 -3.38 4.06
CA MET A 164 12.83 -4.19 4.18
C MET A 164 12.71 -4.84 5.56
N ASN A 165 13.80 -5.38 6.11
CA ASN A 165 13.78 -5.96 7.46
C ASN A 165 13.51 -4.88 8.52
N LEU A 166 14.13 -3.69 8.38
CA LEU A 166 13.93 -2.58 9.31
C LEU A 166 12.49 -2.07 9.28
N LEU A 167 11.86 -1.94 8.10
CA LEU A 167 10.43 -1.62 7.99
C LEU A 167 9.58 -2.61 8.81
N LEU A 168 9.81 -3.90 8.63
CA LEU A 168 9.09 -4.93 9.38
C LEU A 168 9.42 -4.93 10.88
N ASP A 169 10.65 -4.57 11.28
CA ASP A 169 11.06 -4.47 12.69
C ASP A 169 10.42 -3.26 13.39
N MET A 170 10.20 -2.18 12.65
CA MET A 170 9.50 -0.98 13.13
C MET A 170 7.98 -1.17 13.15
N GLY A 171 7.43 -2.26 12.58
CA GLY A 171 5.99 -2.52 12.55
C GLY A 171 5.27 -2.04 11.29
N TYR A 172 6.00 -1.59 10.27
CA TYR A 172 5.44 -1.30 8.95
C TYR A 172 5.13 -2.57 8.17
N THR A 173 4.23 -2.47 7.19
CA THR A 173 3.93 -3.55 6.26
C THR A 173 4.73 -3.40 4.97
N VAL A 174 5.30 -4.50 4.48
CA VAL A 174 5.85 -4.59 3.12
C VAL A 174 4.84 -5.36 2.26
N GLY A 175 4.32 -4.70 1.23
CA GLY A 175 3.36 -5.26 0.29
C GLY A 175 3.95 -5.55 -1.09
N ASN A 176 3.24 -6.34 -1.88
CA ASN A 176 3.63 -6.71 -3.23
C ASN A 176 3.08 -5.70 -4.26
N HIS A 177 3.92 -5.23 -5.19
CA HIS A 177 3.50 -4.44 -6.36
C HIS A 177 3.89 -5.10 -7.68
N THR A 178 3.91 -6.44 -7.68
CA THR A 178 4.28 -7.36 -8.76
C THR A 178 5.75 -7.28 -9.21
N PHE A 179 6.21 -8.29 -9.94
CA PHE A 179 7.62 -8.42 -10.29
C PHE A 179 8.13 -7.36 -11.28
N ARG A 180 7.29 -6.89 -12.22
CA ARG A 180 7.71 -5.93 -13.26
C ARG A 180 6.71 -4.80 -13.43
N HIS A 181 6.10 -4.37 -12.33
CA HIS A 181 5.01 -3.40 -12.36
C HIS A 181 3.94 -3.83 -13.40
N ALA A 182 3.62 -5.13 -13.38
CA ALA A 182 2.81 -5.78 -14.40
C ALA A 182 1.32 -5.52 -14.11
N SER A 183 0.68 -4.74 -14.98
CA SER A 183 -0.75 -4.43 -14.87
C SER A 183 -1.61 -5.61 -15.33
N PHE A 184 -2.55 -6.03 -14.49
CA PHE A 184 -3.52 -7.09 -14.81
C PHE A 184 -4.50 -6.69 -15.92
N MET A 185 -4.66 -5.40 -16.20
CA MET A 185 -5.42 -4.91 -17.35
C MET A 185 -4.74 -5.19 -18.69
N ARG A 186 -3.42 -5.35 -18.68
CA ARG A 186 -2.60 -5.53 -19.89
C ARG A 186 -2.02 -6.94 -20.00
N LEU A 187 -1.98 -7.65 -18.87
CA LEU A 187 -1.44 -8.98 -18.77
C LEU A 187 -2.57 -10.02 -18.91
N PRO A 188 -2.42 -11.06 -19.75
CA PRO A 188 -3.40 -12.15 -19.79
C PRO A 188 -3.53 -12.82 -18.41
N ALA A 189 -4.76 -13.22 -18.02
CA ALA A 189 -5.04 -13.81 -16.70
C ALA A 189 -4.10 -14.98 -16.32
N ALA A 190 -3.76 -15.83 -17.30
CA ALA A 190 -2.83 -16.95 -17.13
C ALA A 190 -1.38 -16.55 -16.74
N LYS A 191 -1.08 -15.25 -16.69
CA LYS A 191 0.23 -14.70 -16.31
C LYS A 191 0.20 -13.91 -15.00
N TRP A 192 -0.97 -13.72 -14.39
CA TRP A 192 -1.08 -12.96 -13.14
C TRP A 192 -0.35 -13.64 -11.98
N GLU A 193 -0.55 -14.95 -11.82
CA GLU A 193 0.15 -15.72 -10.78
C GLU A 193 1.68 -15.64 -10.94
N GLU A 194 2.18 -15.76 -12.17
CA GLU A 194 3.62 -15.59 -12.45
C GLU A 194 4.12 -14.20 -12.02
N ALA A 195 3.34 -13.14 -12.25
CA ALA A 195 3.70 -11.77 -11.88
C ALA A 195 3.74 -11.55 -10.35
N VAL A 196 2.82 -12.19 -9.62
CA VAL A 196 2.74 -12.12 -8.14
C VAL A 196 3.82 -13.01 -7.51
N VAL A 197 3.89 -14.28 -7.88
CA VAL A 197 4.78 -15.28 -7.28
C VAL A 197 6.25 -14.96 -7.54
N ARG A 198 6.61 -14.46 -8.73
CA ARG A 198 8.01 -14.04 -8.97
C ARG A 198 8.43 -12.87 -8.09
N ALA A 199 7.52 -11.96 -7.74
CA ALA A 199 7.82 -10.91 -6.76
C ALA A 199 8.04 -11.52 -5.36
N LEU A 200 7.18 -12.45 -4.94
CA LEU A 200 7.33 -13.17 -3.68
C LEU A 200 8.65 -13.95 -3.59
N GLN A 201 9.15 -14.51 -4.69
CA GLN A 201 10.48 -15.13 -4.75
C GLN A 201 11.60 -14.11 -4.52
N ARG A 202 11.46 -12.87 -5.01
CA ARG A 202 12.42 -11.78 -4.73
C ARG A 202 12.35 -11.31 -3.29
N PHE A 203 11.16 -11.18 -2.72
CA PHE A 203 10.97 -10.95 -1.29
C PHE A 203 11.62 -12.07 -0.47
N ARG A 204 11.44 -13.34 -0.86
CA ARG A 204 12.06 -14.51 -0.22
C ARG A 204 13.57 -14.42 -0.12
N SER A 205 14.22 -13.94 -1.16
CA SER A 205 15.68 -13.73 -1.16
C SER A 205 16.16 -12.62 -0.22
N ASN A 206 15.30 -11.64 0.11
CA ASN A 206 15.66 -10.48 0.95
C ASN A 206 15.15 -10.59 2.40
N LEU A 207 14.03 -11.27 2.61
CA LEU A 207 13.31 -11.36 3.88
C LEU A 207 13.36 -12.78 4.49
N GLY A 208 13.75 -13.80 3.72
CA GLY A 208 13.74 -15.19 4.18
C GLY A 208 12.35 -15.61 4.67
N ILE A 209 12.27 -16.15 5.89
CA ILE A 209 10.99 -16.57 6.50
C ILE A 209 9.99 -15.42 6.66
N ARG A 210 10.48 -14.18 6.81
CA ARG A 210 9.64 -12.98 6.98
C ARG A 210 8.86 -12.60 5.73
N THR A 211 9.13 -13.23 4.59
CA THR A 211 8.29 -13.10 3.38
C THR A 211 6.84 -13.52 3.62
N TRP A 212 6.58 -14.28 4.67
CA TRP A 212 5.22 -14.62 5.07
C TRP A 212 4.29 -13.46 5.41
N THR A 213 4.85 -12.28 5.71
CA THR A 213 4.06 -11.07 5.99
C THR A 213 3.77 -10.29 4.71
N VAL A 214 4.21 -10.77 3.55
CA VAL A 214 3.99 -10.13 2.25
C VAL A 214 2.85 -10.85 1.55
N ASP A 215 1.63 -10.50 1.91
CA ASP A 215 0.38 -11.10 1.42
C ASP A 215 -0.63 -10.04 0.93
N THR A 216 -0.26 -8.77 0.98
CA THR A 216 -1.05 -7.67 0.41
C THR A 216 -0.54 -7.30 -0.98
N LEU A 217 -1.44 -6.90 -1.88
CA LEU A 217 -1.13 -6.59 -3.27
C LEU A 217 -1.74 -5.25 -3.70
N ALA A 218 -0.92 -4.28 -4.08
CA ALA A 218 -1.38 -3.12 -4.84
C ALA A 218 -1.27 -3.44 -6.33
N TYR A 219 -2.33 -3.19 -7.11
CA TYR A 219 -2.32 -3.50 -8.54
C TYR A 219 -1.62 -2.39 -9.33
N PRO A 220 -0.58 -2.69 -10.12
CA PRO A 220 0.03 -1.71 -11.01
C PRO A 220 -0.98 -1.12 -12.01
N GLY A 221 -1.02 0.21 -12.08
CA GLY A 221 -2.02 0.94 -12.86
C GLY A 221 -3.35 1.16 -12.13
N GLY A 222 -3.50 0.63 -10.91
CA GLY A 222 -4.62 0.92 -10.01
C GLY A 222 -5.89 0.11 -10.25
N MET A 223 -5.86 -0.88 -11.15
CA MET A 223 -7.08 -1.58 -11.60
C MET A 223 -6.94 -3.10 -11.55
N LEU A 224 -8.05 -3.75 -11.17
CA LEU A 224 -8.29 -5.18 -11.28
C LEU A 224 -9.44 -5.39 -12.30
N PRO A 225 -9.25 -6.20 -13.37
CA PRO A 225 -10.30 -6.47 -14.35
C PRO A 225 -11.60 -6.99 -13.72
N ARG A 226 -12.75 -6.70 -14.33
CA ARG A 226 -14.07 -7.20 -13.93
C ARG A 226 -14.62 -8.21 -14.95
N GLY A 227 -15.51 -9.09 -14.48
CA GLY A 227 -16.20 -10.06 -15.34
C GLY A 227 -15.32 -11.21 -15.82
N CYS A 228 -14.24 -11.52 -15.11
CA CYS A 228 -13.29 -12.58 -15.45
C CYS A 228 -12.75 -13.34 -14.23
N ASP A 229 -13.57 -13.49 -13.18
CA ASP A 229 -13.26 -14.24 -11.96
C ASP A 229 -11.92 -13.83 -11.31
N ALA A 230 -11.62 -12.52 -11.31
CA ALA A 230 -10.29 -12.03 -10.96
C ALA A 230 -9.97 -12.25 -9.48
N GLU A 231 -10.99 -12.11 -8.64
CA GLU A 231 -10.95 -12.31 -7.20
C GLU A 231 -10.77 -13.78 -6.84
N GLU A 232 -11.46 -14.68 -7.53
CA GLU A 232 -11.30 -16.13 -7.37
C GLU A 232 -9.89 -16.57 -7.75
N ILE A 233 -9.37 -16.07 -8.88
CA ILE A 233 -7.99 -16.33 -9.31
C ILE A 233 -7.00 -15.89 -8.22
N LEU A 234 -7.19 -14.70 -7.65
CA LEU A 234 -6.31 -14.16 -6.59
C LEU A 234 -6.40 -14.96 -5.29
N ALA A 235 -7.61 -15.34 -4.88
CA ALA A 235 -7.85 -16.14 -3.67
C ALA A 235 -7.22 -17.55 -3.76
N GLU A 236 -7.11 -18.10 -4.96
CA GLU A 236 -6.50 -19.42 -5.20
C GLU A 236 -4.97 -19.38 -5.33
N MET A 237 -4.36 -18.21 -5.58
CA MET A 237 -2.90 -18.12 -5.74
C MET A 237 -2.19 -18.54 -4.45
N GLN A 238 -1.19 -19.42 -4.59
CA GLN A 238 -0.39 -19.87 -3.45
C GLN A 238 1.10 -19.63 -3.61
N PHE A 239 1.75 -19.38 -2.48
CA PHE A 239 3.20 -19.32 -2.35
C PHE A 239 3.64 -19.96 -1.04
N ASP A 240 4.55 -20.94 -1.11
CA ASP A 240 5.03 -21.72 0.04
C ASP A 240 3.89 -22.29 0.93
N GLY A 241 2.81 -22.77 0.30
CA GLY A 241 1.69 -23.46 0.97
C GLY A 241 0.70 -22.54 1.69
N ARG A 242 0.65 -21.25 1.32
CA ARG A 242 -0.29 -20.25 1.83
C ARG A 242 -0.80 -19.38 0.70
N ASN A 243 -1.90 -18.66 0.93
CA ASN A 243 -2.40 -17.68 0.00
C ASN A 243 -1.33 -16.62 -0.28
N ALA A 244 -1.09 -16.37 -1.56
CA ALA A 244 -0.13 -15.37 -2.03
C ALA A 244 -0.69 -13.94 -1.93
N VAL A 245 -2.02 -13.81 -1.90
CA VAL A 245 -2.74 -12.55 -1.74
C VAL A 245 -3.92 -12.76 -0.78
N THR A 246 -4.01 -11.92 0.24
CA THR A 246 -5.12 -11.88 1.21
C THR A 246 -5.89 -10.57 1.13
N MET A 247 -5.26 -9.51 0.63
CA MET A 247 -5.87 -8.20 0.45
C MET A 247 -5.31 -7.48 -0.78
N GLY A 248 -6.18 -6.84 -1.56
CA GLY A 248 -5.89 -6.19 -2.83
C GLY A 248 -6.31 -4.73 -2.86
N PHE A 249 -5.48 -3.87 -3.46
CA PHE A 249 -5.65 -2.42 -3.45
C PHE A 249 -5.66 -1.79 -4.84
N LEU A 250 -6.71 -1.00 -5.11
CA LEU A 250 -6.94 -0.22 -6.33
C LEU A 250 -6.43 1.22 -6.19
N ALA A 251 -6.39 1.99 -7.29
CA ALA A 251 -6.21 3.45 -7.27
C ALA A 251 -7.48 4.12 -7.82
N ASN A 252 -8.56 3.90 -7.07
CA ASN A 252 -9.95 4.29 -7.28
C ASN A 252 -10.38 5.74 -7.35
N GLY A 253 -9.78 6.54 -6.48
CA GLY A 253 -10.49 7.69 -5.91
C GLY A 253 -11.66 7.30 -4.97
N SER A 254 -11.79 6.04 -4.54
CA SER A 254 -12.85 5.59 -3.62
C SER A 254 -12.32 5.28 -2.22
N VAL A 255 -13.24 5.21 -1.27
CA VAL A 255 -13.00 4.85 0.12
C VAL A 255 -13.89 3.64 0.43
N SER A 256 -13.27 2.50 0.76
CA SER A 256 -14.01 1.26 1.00
C SER A 256 -14.61 1.20 2.40
N SER A 257 -15.83 0.65 2.52
CA SER A 257 -16.48 0.44 3.82
C SER A 257 -16.22 -0.96 4.38
N MET A 258 -16.22 -1.10 5.71
CA MET A 258 -16.17 -2.43 6.36
C MET A 258 -17.33 -3.34 5.93
N ALA A 259 -18.52 -2.77 5.70
CA ALA A 259 -19.66 -3.53 5.20
C ALA A 259 -19.37 -4.15 3.83
N SER A 260 -18.75 -3.40 2.90
CA SER A 260 -18.33 -3.93 1.60
C SER A 260 -17.36 -5.11 1.74
N LEU A 261 -16.33 -4.95 2.58
CA LEU A 261 -15.33 -5.98 2.86
C LEU A 261 -15.92 -7.24 3.50
N LEU A 262 -16.88 -7.09 4.42
CA LEU A 262 -17.50 -8.21 5.11
C LEU A 262 -18.63 -8.86 4.30
N SER A 263 -19.18 -8.17 3.31
CA SER A 263 -20.32 -8.66 2.50
C SER A 263 -19.93 -9.72 1.47
N SER A 264 -18.67 -9.80 1.07
CA SER A 264 -18.18 -10.81 0.13
C SER A 264 -16.71 -11.16 0.37
N GLU A 265 -16.34 -12.42 0.14
CA GLU A 265 -14.93 -12.84 0.14
C GLU A 265 -14.12 -12.06 -0.92
N ASN A 266 -14.79 -11.59 -1.98
CA ASN A 266 -14.21 -10.84 -3.09
C ASN A 266 -13.88 -9.37 -2.75
N GLY A 267 -14.56 -8.78 -1.75
CA GLY A 267 -14.35 -7.39 -1.34
C GLY A 267 -12.92 -7.11 -0.87
N TRP A 268 -12.26 -8.12 -0.29
CA TRP A 268 -10.87 -8.04 0.19
C TRP A 268 -9.86 -7.76 -0.93
N PHE A 269 -10.21 -7.99 -2.20
CA PHE A 269 -9.32 -7.77 -3.33
C PHE A 269 -9.52 -6.41 -4.04
N ARG A 270 -10.43 -5.56 -3.57
CA ARG A 270 -10.80 -4.30 -4.22
C ARG A 270 -10.86 -3.11 -3.25
N LEU A 271 -9.91 -3.01 -2.32
CA LEU A 271 -9.84 -1.83 -1.45
C LEU A 271 -9.46 -0.59 -2.27
N GLY A 272 -10.30 0.43 -2.20
CA GLY A 272 -10.08 1.70 -2.87
C GLY A 272 -9.04 2.56 -2.17
N ARG A 273 -8.27 3.29 -2.98
CA ARG A 273 -7.26 4.24 -2.50
C ARG A 273 -7.35 5.58 -3.23
N LEU A 274 -6.86 6.61 -2.55
CA LEU A 274 -6.77 7.98 -3.06
C LEU A 274 -5.32 8.29 -3.44
N ASP A 275 -5.10 8.66 -4.70
CA ASP A 275 -3.78 9.11 -5.18
C ASP A 275 -3.49 10.53 -4.69
N MET A 276 -2.62 10.66 -3.69
CA MET A 276 -2.37 11.94 -3.02
C MET A 276 -1.60 12.96 -3.87
N SER A 277 -1.14 12.59 -5.08
CA SER A 277 -0.70 13.55 -6.08
C SER A 277 -1.86 14.32 -6.73
N GLN A 278 -3.07 13.77 -6.65
CA GLN A 278 -4.30 14.35 -7.21
C GLN A 278 -5.31 14.80 -6.16
N TYR A 279 -5.32 14.12 -5.00
CA TYR A 279 -6.21 14.42 -3.89
C TYR A 279 -5.50 15.21 -2.78
N SER A 280 -6.28 15.73 -1.84
CA SER A 280 -5.77 16.32 -0.61
C SER A 280 -6.53 15.92 0.63
N VAL A 281 -5.85 15.91 1.78
CA VAL A 281 -6.52 15.68 3.07
C VAL A 281 -7.58 16.76 3.31
N ALA A 282 -7.32 18.00 2.89
CA ALA A 282 -8.29 19.09 3.01
C ALA A 282 -9.59 18.87 2.18
N GLU A 283 -9.53 18.13 1.07
CA GLU A 283 -10.71 17.71 0.31
C GLU A 283 -11.37 16.49 0.95
N LEU A 284 -10.57 15.49 1.33
CA LEU A 284 -11.03 14.29 2.03
C LEU A 284 -11.85 14.64 3.27
N LEU A 285 -11.39 15.57 4.10
CA LEU A 285 -12.07 15.97 5.34
C LEU A 285 -13.45 16.60 5.12
N ARG A 286 -13.84 16.91 3.88
CA ARG A 286 -15.19 17.41 3.54
C ARG A 286 -16.16 16.27 3.18
N TRP A 287 -15.67 15.04 3.10
CA TRP A 287 -16.47 13.89 2.69
C TRP A 287 -17.34 13.40 3.85
N SER A 288 -18.61 13.12 3.54
CA SER A 288 -19.60 12.68 4.53
C SER A 288 -19.59 11.17 4.81
N ASN A 289 -18.91 10.39 3.97
CA ASN A 289 -18.87 8.92 4.04
C ASN A 289 -17.66 8.37 4.82
N LEU A 290 -16.95 9.21 5.58
CA LEU A 290 -15.81 8.78 6.39
C LEU A 290 -16.29 8.27 7.75
N MET A 291 -15.69 7.16 8.19
CA MET A 291 -15.97 6.59 9.52
C MET A 291 -15.81 7.65 10.62
N GLN A 292 -16.84 7.77 11.46
CA GLN A 292 -16.89 8.71 12.59
C GLN A 292 -16.48 8.01 13.90
N PRO A 293 -15.96 8.75 14.90
CA PRO A 293 -15.53 8.18 16.18
C PRO A 293 -16.69 7.77 17.11
N GLU A 294 -17.96 8.05 16.78
CA GLU A 294 -19.10 7.64 17.60
C GLU A 294 -19.69 6.31 17.14
N ILE A 295 -19.93 5.43 18.12
CA ILE A 295 -20.73 4.19 18.10
C ILE A 295 -20.36 3.24 16.95
N ARG A 296 -19.29 2.45 17.16
CA ARG A 296 -19.07 1.17 16.48
C ARG A 296 -19.97 0.10 17.11
N GLU A 297 -21.29 0.23 16.91
CA GLU A 297 -22.30 -0.69 17.47
C GLU A 297 -22.09 -2.14 16.99
N ASP A 298 -21.41 -2.33 15.87
CA ASP A 298 -21.17 -3.60 15.17
C ASP A 298 -19.87 -4.33 15.56
N LEU A 299 -18.88 -3.66 16.16
CA LEU A 299 -17.60 -4.28 16.54
C LEU A 299 -17.68 -5.11 17.83
N HIS A 300 -18.70 -4.88 18.67
CA HIS A 300 -18.88 -5.58 19.94
C HIS A 300 -20.07 -6.54 19.95
N ASP A 301 -20.78 -6.68 18.84
CA ASP A 301 -21.71 -7.78 18.70
C ASP A 301 -20.91 -9.09 18.77
N PRO A 302 -21.31 -10.06 19.63
CA PRO A 302 -20.58 -11.31 19.74
C PRO A 302 -20.58 -11.99 18.37
N LEU A 303 -19.41 -12.05 17.73
CA LEU A 303 -19.18 -12.82 16.51
C LEU A 303 -19.91 -14.16 16.66
N SER A 304 -20.83 -14.45 15.75
CA SER A 304 -21.50 -15.74 15.73
C SER A 304 -20.42 -16.82 15.74
N ARG A 305 -20.47 -17.70 16.76
CA ARG A 305 -19.40 -18.68 17.02
C ARG A 305 -19.11 -19.47 15.73
N ARG A 306 -17.95 -19.25 15.10
CA ARG A 306 -17.47 -20.01 13.93
C ARG A 306 -17.16 -21.49 14.22
N ILE A 307 -17.42 -21.97 15.44
CA ILE A 307 -17.31 -23.39 15.80
C ILE A 307 -18.71 -24.00 15.80
N LEU A 308 -19.07 -24.65 14.69
CA LEU A 308 -20.17 -25.60 14.67
C LEU A 308 -19.88 -26.70 15.69
N ARG A 309 -20.68 -26.78 16.76
CA ARG A 309 -20.72 -28.00 17.56
C ARG A 309 -21.21 -29.11 16.64
N LEU A 310 -20.35 -30.08 16.35
CA LEU A 310 -20.79 -31.35 15.78
C LEU A 310 -21.85 -31.92 16.74
N SER A 311 -23.10 -31.88 16.31
CA SER A 311 -24.19 -32.57 16.99
C SER A 311 -23.83 -34.05 17.04
N SER A 312 -23.56 -34.55 18.25
CA SER A 312 -23.34 -35.99 18.47
C SER A 312 -24.56 -36.75 17.94
N PRO A 313 -24.37 -37.81 17.14
CA PRO A 313 -25.49 -38.65 16.72
C PRO A 313 -26.15 -39.22 17.98
N SER A 314 -27.46 -39.07 18.09
CA SER A 314 -28.25 -39.74 19.11
C SER A 314 -27.93 -41.23 19.10
N LEU A 315 -27.32 -41.74 20.17
CA LEU A 315 -27.28 -43.17 20.44
C LEU A 315 -28.72 -43.61 20.68
N ARG A 316 -29.36 -44.17 19.64
CA ARG A 316 -30.52 -45.03 19.82
C ARG A 316 -30.02 -46.36 20.35
N THR A 317 -30.21 -46.58 21.64
CA THR A 317 -30.61 -47.85 22.28
C THR A 317 -31.02 -47.54 23.70
#